data_AF-A0A3A8KCC3-F1
#
_entry.id   AF-A0A3A8KCC3-F1
#
_cell.length_a   1.000
_cell.length_b   1.000
_cell.length_c   1.000
_cell.angle_alpha   90.00
_cell.angle_beta   90.00
_cell.angle_gamma   90.00
#
_symmetry.space_group_name_H-M   'P 1'
#
loop_
_entity.id
_entity.type
_entity.pdbx_description
1 polymer ?
#
loop_
_entity_poly.entity_id
_entity_poly.type
_entity_poly.pdbx_seq_one_letter_code
_entity_poly.pdbx_strand_id
1 'polypeptide(L)'
;MPVPGCPLYQGGMTKKVRLSYEFSAVQHAIQCAQFLAMLLRDDGMPNPEYAQATPGAVVGILILVEERLTLLHRALEGNANPAVLHALHNEAEDERDSGQGIVLQGWTEGPTHAP
;
A
#
# COMPACT_ATOMS: atom_id res chain seq x y z
N MET A 1 -28.84 29.02 26.68
CA MET A 1 -27.81 28.61 27.66
C MET A 1 -27.05 27.43 27.06
N PRO A 2 -25.73 27.49 26.90
CA PRO A 2 -24.96 26.37 26.34
C PRO A 2 -24.62 25.36 27.44
N VAL A 3 -24.73 24.07 27.13
CA VAL A 3 -24.30 22.98 28.01
C VAL A 3 -22.82 22.69 27.69
N PRO A 4 -21.89 22.82 28.65
CA PRO A 4 -20.49 22.47 28.46
C PRO A 4 -20.25 20.99 28.79
N GLY A 5 -19.58 20.25 27.90
CA GLY A 5 -18.98 18.96 28.25
C GLY A 5 -19.36 17.74 27.41
N CYS A 6 -19.21 17.80 26.08
CA CYS A 6 -19.07 16.56 25.28
C CYS A 6 -17.70 16.52 24.60
N PRO A 7 -16.70 15.84 25.18
CA PRO A 7 -15.51 15.45 24.47
C PRO A 7 -15.78 14.10 23.77
N LEU A 8 -16.66 14.10 22.76
CA LEU A 8 -16.90 12.91 21.92
C LEU A 8 -16.87 13.31 20.45
N TYR A 9 -15.76 13.92 20.06
CA TYR A 9 -15.18 13.66 18.74
C TYR A 9 -13.67 13.51 18.97
N GLN A 10 -13.27 12.37 19.52
CA GLN A 10 -11.95 11.86 19.18
C GLN A 10 -12.02 11.60 17.67
N GLY A 11 -11.58 12.58 16.87
CA GLY A 11 -11.41 12.38 15.44
C GLY A 11 -10.59 11.12 15.28
N GLY A 12 -11.25 10.04 14.84
CA GLY A 12 -10.56 8.79 14.59
C GLY A 12 -9.40 9.12 13.66
N MET A 13 -8.17 8.82 14.09
CA MET A 13 -6.99 9.11 13.28
C MET A 13 -7.20 8.44 11.93
N THR A 14 -7.51 9.25 10.93
CA THR A 14 -7.75 8.78 9.57
C THR A 14 -6.42 8.35 9.01
N LYS A 15 -6.29 7.06 8.67
CA LYS A 15 -5.06 6.52 8.10
C LYS A 15 -4.73 7.28 6.82
N LYS A 16 -3.56 7.90 6.77
CA LYS A 16 -3.05 8.61 5.60
C LYS A 16 -2.00 7.75 4.91
N VAL A 17 -2.10 7.66 3.58
CA VAL A 17 -1.25 6.82 2.74
C VAL A 17 -0.57 7.68 1.70
N ARG A 18 0.76 7.61 1.62
CA ARG A 18 1.56 8.32 0.61
C ARG A 18 1.70 7.48 -0.65
N LEU A 19 1.14 7.95 -1.75
CA LEU A 19 1.14 7.21 -3.03
C LEU A 19 2.54 7.07 -3.62
N SER A 20 3.40 8.08 -3.52
CA SER A 20 4.75 8.01 -4.06
C SER A 20 5.55 6.86 -3.45
N TYR A 21 5.40 6.61 -2.15
CA TYR A 21 6.08 5.52 -1.45
C TYR A 21 5.48 4.17 -1.81
N GLU A 22 4.15 4.13 -1.98
CA GLU A 22 3.47 2.94 -2.42
C GLU A 22 3.86 2.52 -3.85
N PHE A 23 3.89 3.46 -4.79
CA PHE A 23 4.40 3.20 -6.14
C PHE A 23 5.87 2.78 -6.14
N SER A 24 6.70 3.39 -5.29
CA SER A 24 8.11 3.03 -5.16
C SER A 24 8.27 1.60 -4.65
N ALA A 25 7.45 1.17 -3.68
CA ALA A 25 7.46 -0.20 -3.18
C ALA A 25 7.04 -1.22 -4.26
N VAL A 26 5.98 -0.90 -5.03
CA VAL A 26 5.55 -1.74 -6.15
C VAL A 26 6.64 -1.84 -7.23
N GLN A 27 7.26 -0.72 -7.60
CA GLN A 27 8.37 -0.70 -8.56
C GLN A 27 9.55 -1.54 -8.08
N HIS A 28 9.92 -1.42 -6.80
CA HIS A 28 11.00 -2.18 -6.21
C HIS A 28 10.70 -3.69 -6.22
N ALA A 29 9.48 -4.11 -5.87
CA ALA A 29 9.07 -5.51 -5.93
C ALA A 29 9.17 -6.08 -7.35
N ILE A 30 8.73 -5.33 -8.37
CA ILE A 30 8.87 -5.72 -9.78
C ILE A 30 10.35 -5.85 -10.17
N GLN A 31 11.20 -4.91 -9.77
CA GLN A 31 12.64 -4.97 -10.03
C GLN A 31 13.28 -6.19 -9.37
N CYS A 32 12.90 -6.54 -8.14
CA CYS A 32 13.36 -7.75 -7.45
C CYS A 32 12.95 -9.01 -8.21
N ALA A 33 11.70 -9.11 -8.66
CA ALA A 33 11.22 -10.25 -9.45
C ALA A 33 12.00 -10.39 -10.77
N GLN A 34 12.23 -9.29 -11.47
CA GLN A 34 13.05 -9.27 -12.69
C GLN A 34 14.49 -9.69 -12.41
N PHE A 35 15.09 -9.19 -11.33
CA PHE A 35 16.46 -9.54 -10.94
C PHE A 35 16.60 -11.04 -10.65
N LEU A 36 15.67 -11.61 -9.89
CA LEU A 36 15.63 -13.06 -9.63
C LEU A 36 15.47 -13.87 -10.91
N ALA A 37 14.60 -13.45 -11.82
CA ALA A 37 14.42 -14.12 -13.11
C ALA A 37 15.69 -14.05 -13.98
N MET A 38 16.42 -12.93 -13.98
CA MET A 38 17.70 -12.80 -14.67
C MET A 38 18.77 -13.70 -14.06
N LEU A 39 18.90 -13.71 -12.73
CA LEU A 39 19.84 -14.60 -12.04
C LEU A 39 19.56 -16.07 -12.35
N LEU A 40 18.30 -16.47 -12.43
CA LEU A 40 17.93 -17.84 -12.80
C LEU A 40 18.28 -18.16 -14.26
N ARG A 41 17.96 -17.24 -15.18
CA ARG A 41 18.24 -17.40 -16.62
C ARG A 41 19.73 -17.53 -16.90
N ASP A 42 20.55 -16.77 -16.19
CA ASP A 42 21.99 -16.65 -16.43
C ASP A 42 22.82 -17.62 -15.57
N ASP A 43 22.17 -18.65 -14.97
CA ASP A 43 22.76 -19.62 -14.02
C ASP A 43 23.55 -18.94 -12.86
N GLY A 44 23.17 -17.71 -12.52
CA GLY A 44 23.81 -16.87 -11.50
C GLY A 44 23.33 -17.14 -10.08
N MET A 45 22.56 -18.22 -9.86
CA MET A 45 22.03 -18.56 -8.54
C MET A 45 23.12 -19.13 -7.62
N PRO A 46 23.12 -18.79 -6.32
CA PRO A 46 24.20 -19.22 -5.41
C PRO A 46 24.27 -20.74 -5.21
N ASN A 47 23.13 -21.43 -5.30
CA ASN A 47 23.04 -22.88 -5.19
C ASN A 47 21.78 -23.43 -5.91
N PRO A 48 21.71 -24.77 -6.11
CA PRO A 48 20.59 -25.39 -6.81
C PRO A 48 19.23 -25.28 -6.10
N GLU A 49 19.21 -25.22 -4.77
CA GLU A 49 17.96 -25.10 -3.99
C GLU A 49 17.29 -23.74 -4.24
N TYR A 50 18.08 -22.66 -4.26
CA TYR A 50 17.57 -21.33 -4.63
C TYR A 50 17.12 -21.27 -6.09
N ALA A 51 17.86 -21.91 -7.01
CA ALA A 51 17.44 -21.99 -8.41
C ALA A 51 16.09 -22.69 -8.56
N GLN A 52 15.86 -23.80 -7.83
CA GLN A 52 14.60 -24.53 -7.83
C GLN A 52 13.43 -23.72 -7.25
N ALA A 53 13.67 -22.95 -6.18
CA ALA A 53 12.63 -22.15 -5.52
C ALA A 53 12.32 -20.83 -6.25
N THR A 54 13.25 -20.31 -7.06
CA THR A 54 13.15 -18.97 -7.66
C THR A 54 11.88 -18.76 -8.50
N PRO A 55 11.44 -19.67 -9.39
CA PRO A 55 10.21 -19.48 -10.14
C PRO A 55 8.99 -19.23 -9.23
N GLY A 56 8.90 -19.97 -8.13
CA GLY A 56 7.84 -19.79 -7.14
C GLY A 56 7.92 -18.45 -6.43
N ALA A 57 9.13 -18.01 -6.07
CA ALA A 57 9.35 -16.69 -5.47
C ALA A 57 8.97 -15.55 -6.41
N VAL A 58 9.36 -15.63 -7.69
CA VAL A 58 9.01 -14.63 -8.72
C VAL A 58 7.49 -14.55 -8.89
N VAL A 59 6.81 -15.69 -9.02
CA VAL A 59 5.34 -15.73 -9.12
C VAL A 59 4.68 -15.14 -7.88
N GLY A 60 5.16 -15.50 -6.68
CA GLY A 60 4.64 -14.95 -5.43
C GLY A 60 4.75 -13.44 -5.34
N ILE A 61 5.89 -12.87 -5.74
CA ILE A 61 6.08 -11.41 -5.80
C ILE A 61 5.08 -10.78 -6.78
N LEU A 62 4.91 -11.35 -7.97
CA LEU A 62 4.00 -10.80 -8.98
C LEU A 62 2.54 -10.82 -8.54
N ILE A 63 2.09 -11.88 -7.86
CA ILE A 63 0.74 -11.96 -7.28
C ILE A 63 0.53 -10.85 -6.24
N LEU A 64 1.47 -10.66 -5.32
CA LEU A 64 1.38 -9.60 -4.30
C LEU A 64 1.37 -8.21 -4.93
N VAL A 65 2.16 -8.00 -5.99
CA VAL A 65 2.16 -6.75 -6.77
C VAL A 65 0.80 -6.52 -7.44
N GLU A 66 0.21 -7.55 -8.04
CA GLU A 66 -1.10 -7.46 -8.70
C GLU A 66 -2.23 -7.14 -7.71
N GLU A 67 -2.28 -7.83 -6.57
CA GLU A 67 -3.22 -7.54 -5.49
C GLU A 67 -3.09 -6.09 -5.02
N ARG A 68 -1.85 -5.63 -4.89
CA ARG A 68 -1.56 -4.27 -4.42
C ARG A 68 -1.98 -3.21 -5.43
N LEU A 69 -1.67 -3.41 -6.71
CA LEU A 69 -2.14 -2.54 -7.80
C LEU A 69 -3.66 -2.52 -7.90
N THR A 70 -4.33 -3.64 -7.66
CA THR A 70 -5.80 -3.72 -7.63
C THR A 70 -6.38 -2.87 -6.49
N LEU A 71 -5.81 -2.95 -5.29
CA LEU A 71 -6.23 -2.11 -4.16
C LEU A 71 -5.99 -0.62 -4.44
N LEU A 72 -4.84 -0.28 -5.05
CA LEU A 72 -4.53 1.09 -5.45
C LEU A 72 -5.55 1.64 -6.45
N HIS A 73 -5.85 0.87 -7.49
CA HIS A 73 -6.82 1.24 -8.50
C HIS A 73 -8.20 1.49 -7.87
N ARG A 74 -8.68 0.57 -7.03
CA ARG A 74 -9.97 0.72 -6.34
C ARG A 74 -9.99 1.94 -5.42
N ALA A 75 -8.91 2.23 -4.70
CA ALA A 75 -8.83 3.40 -3.84
C ALA A 75 -8.84 4.71 -4.64
N LEU A 76 -8.15 4.76 -5.78
CA LEU A 76 -8.11 5.93 -6.67
C LEU A 76 -9.45 6.21 -7.36
N GLU A 77 -10.22 5.17 -7.67
CA GLU A 77 -11.57 5.30 -8.22
C GLU A 77 -12.64 5.60 -7.15
N GLY A 78 -12.28 5.62 -5.87
CA GLY A 78 -13.23 5.75 -4.77
C GLY A 78 -14.05 4.49 -4.48
N ASN A 79 -13.70 3.37 -5.10
CA ASN A 79 -14.33 2.05 -4.92
C ASN A 79 -13.85 1.31 -3.65
N ALA A 80 -12.82 1.80 -2.97
CA ALA A 80 -12.32 1.24 -1.71
C ALA A 80 -11.83 2.33 -0.75
N ASN A 81 -11.84 2.04 0.55
CA ASN A 81 -11.26 2.91 1.57
C ASN A 81 -9.73 2.97 1.45
N PRO A 82 -9.09 4.14 1.22
CA PRO A 82 -7.62 4.23 1.19
C PRO A 82 -6.94 3.70 2.44
N ALA A 83 -7.63 3.60 3.58
CA ALA A 83 -7.13 2.95 4.79
C ALA A 83 -6.69 1.49 4.56
N VAL A 84 -7.22 0.78 3.55
CA VAL A 84 -6.80 -0.58 3.19
C VAL A 84 -5.40 -0.64 2.60
N LEU A 85 -4.89 0.49 2.09
CA LEU A 85 -3.53 0.61 1.58
C LEU A 85 -2.51 0.90 2.68
N HIS A 86 -2.94 1.14 3.91
CA HIS A 86 -2.03 1.53 4.99
C HIS A 86 -1.00 0.43 5.30
N ALA A 87 0.27 0.80 5.24
CA ALA A 87 1.41 -0.02 5.61
C ALA A 87 2.54 0.87 6.17
N LEU A 88 3.47 0.28 6.93
CA LEU A 88 4.55 1.03 7.58
C LEU A 88 5.39 1.84 6.58
N HIS A 89 5.61 1.31 5.36
CA HIS A 89 6.44 1.99 4.36
C HIS A 89 5.75 3.17 3.67
N ASN A 90 4.44 3.37 3.86
CA ASN A 90 3.67 4.40 3.16
C ASN A 90 2.83 5.28 4.11
N GLU A 91 3.07 5.19 5.42
CA GLU A 91 2.40 6.01 6.42
C GLU A 91 2.78 7.49 6.25
N ALA A 92 1.79 8.38 6.40
CA ALA A 92 1.99 9.82 6.31
C ALA A 92 1.50 10.52 7.59
N GLU A 93 2.39 11.23 8.27
CA GLU A 93 2.09 11.85 9.57
C GLU A 93 1.33 13.19 9.45
N ASP A 94 1.58 14.01 8.41
CA ASP A 94 0.86 15.30 8.25
C ASP A 94 0.82 15.81 6.79
N GLU A 95 -0.21 16.61 6.47
CA GLU A 95 -0.43 17.19 5.11
C GLU A 95 0.64 18.21 4.69
N ARG A 96 1.48 18.66 5.62
CA ARG A 96 2.50 19.70 5.42
C ARG A 96 3.76 19.23 4.70
N ASP A 97 3.79 17.99 4.24
CA ASP A 97 4.88 17.44 3.45
C ASP A 97 4.63 17.69 1.94
N SER A 98 4.27 18.93 1.59
CA SER A 98 3.82 19.34 0.24
C SER A 98 4.90 19.19 -0.84
N GLY A 99 6.10 18.71 -0.51
CA GLY A 99 7.15 18.30 -1.45
C GLY A 99 7.20 16.80 -1.75
N GLN A 100 6.44 15.96 -1.05
CA GLN A 100 6.61 14.49 -1.06
C GLN A 100 5.51 13.70 -1.79
N GLY A 101 4.65 14.38 -2.56
CA GLY A 101 3.66 13.76 -3.45
C GLY A 101 2.25 13.64 -2.87
N ILE A 102 1.41 12.82 -3.52
CA ILE A 102 -0.02 12.68 -3.22
C ILE A 102 -0.23 11.82 -1.97
N VAL A 103 -1.10 12.30 -1.07
CA VAL A 103 -1.54 11.59 0.14
C VAL A 103 -3.02 11.27 0.00
N LEU A 104 -3.37 9.98 0.14
CA LEU A 104 -4.76 9.54 0.26
C LEU A 104 -5.15 9.49 1.73
N GLN A 105 -6.27 10.11 2.07
CA GLN A 105 -6.84 10.05 3.41
C GLN A 105 -7.92 8.98 3.45
N GLY A 106 -7.82 8.04 4.39
CA GLY A 106 -8.90 7.10 4.66
C GLY A 106 -10.12 7.84 5.20
N TRP A 107 -11.29 7.54 4.66
CA TRP A 107 -12.56 8.07 5.17
C TRP A 107 -12.94 7.37 6.48
N THR A 108 -13.46 8.13 7.44
CA THR A 108 -14.21 7.58 8.58
C THR A 108 -15.53 7.02 8.05
N GLU A 109 -15.88 5.78 8.41
CA GLU A 109 -17.22 5.28 8.15
C GLU A 109 -18.22 6.27 8.75
N GLY A 110 -18.95 6.99 7.90
CA GLY A 110 -20.10 7.78 8.34
C GLY A 110 -21.20 6.84 8.83
N PRO A 111 -22.11 7.29 9.71
CA PRO A 111 -23.21 6.44 10.15
C PRO A 111 -23.94 5.94 8.92
N THR A 112 -24.05 4.63 8.80
CA THR A 112 -24.82 3.96 7.75
C THR A 112 -26.26 4.43 7.89
N HIS A 113 -26.66 5.47 7.15
CA HIS A 113 -28.06 5.75 6.94
C HIS A 113 -28.57 4.68 6.00
N ALA A 114 -28.99 3.56 6.58
CA ALA A 114 -29.89 2.63 5.92
C ALA A 114 -31.18 3.41 5.56
N PRO A 115 -31.71 3.21 4.34
CA PRO A 115 -32.95 3.85 3.88
C PRO A 115 -34.17 3.45 4.71
#